data_AF-A0A382ZI66-F1
#
_entry.id   AF-A0A382ZI66-F1
#
_cell.length_a   1.000
_cell.length_b   1.000
_cell.length_c   1.000
_cell.angle_alpha   90.00
_cell.angle_beta   90.00
_cell.angle_gamma   90.00
#
_symmetry.space_group_name_H-M   'P 1'
#
loop_
_entity.id
_entity.type
_entity.pdbx_description
1 polymer ?
#
loop_
_entity_poly.entity_id
_entity_poly.type
_entity_poly.pdbx_seq_one_letter_code
_entity_poly.pdbx_strand_id
1 'polypeptide(L)'
;MHSYQKFLTVFFVVIIAACVTTPISNKSAFIMIPIRQEIALGKQAYNQILKEEEDSGDHKTTALVKQIGLRLAKVSAMPNLDWEFHLIKSEQQNAFALPGGKVAIYTGLLPVAMNEAGLAAVMSHEIAHVIARHGAQRMTRQLILTAGLMA
;
A
#
# COMPACT_ATOMS: atom_id res chain seq x y z
N MET A 1 -17.28 30.15 -36.12
CA MET A 1 -17.48 29.87 -34.68
C MET A 1 -18.01 28.47 -34.37
N HIS A 2 -18.82 27.81 -35.23
CA HIS A 2 -19.31 26.44 -34.97
C HIS A 2 -18.28 25.30 -35.09
N SER A 3 -17.17 25.49 -35.83
CA SER A 3 -16.16 24.43 -35.99
C SER A 3 -15.33 24.19 -34.72
N TYR A 4 -15.09 25.24 -33.92
CA TYR A 4 -14.33 25.17 -32.67
C TYR A 4 -15.12 24.49 -31.55
N GLN A 5 -16.44 24.70 -31.49
CA GLN A 5 -17.31 24.01 -30.54
C GLN A 5 -17.31 22.50 -30.78
N LYS A 6 -17.37 22.04 -32.04
CA LYS A 6 -17.32 20.61 -32.39
C LYS A 6 -16.00 19.96 -31.96
N PHE A 7 -14.87 20.67 -32.12
CA PHE A 7 -13.56 20.19 -31.66
C PHE A 7 -13.47 20.08 -30.14
N LEU A 8 -14.02 21.06 -29.40
CA LEU A 8 -14.08 21.00 -27.93
C LEU A 8 -14.96 19.84 -27.44
N THR A 9 -16.10 19.59 -28.10
CA THR A 9 -16.99 18.47 -27.73
C THR A 9 -16.34 17.12 -27.98
N VAL A 10 -15.63 16.94 -29.11
CA VAL A 10 -14.90 15.70 -29.41
C VAL A 10 -13.76 15.49 -28.42
N PHE A 11 -13.02 16.54 -28.06
CA PHE A 11 -11.95 16.46 -27.06
C PHE A 11 -12.49 16.06 -25.68
N PHE A 12 -13.64 16.60 -25.26
CA PHE A 12 -14.27 16.26 -23.99
C PHE A 12 -14.81 14.81 -23.97
N VAL A 13 -15.33 14.29 -25.09
CA VAL A 13 -15.80 12.89 -25.20
C VAL A 13 -14.64 11.88 -25.16
N VAL A 14 -13.48 12.23 -25.73
CA VAL A 14 -12.29 11.35 -25.71
C VAL A 14 -11.69 11.23 -24.30
N ILE A 15 -11.77 12.28 -23.47
CA ILE A 15 -11.30 12.26 -22.07
C ILE A 15 -12.16 11.33 -21.20
N ILE A 16 -13.46 11.22 -21.48
CA ILE A 16 -14.39 10.38 -20.70
C ILE A 16 -14.21 8.89 -21.04
N ALA A 17 -13.72 8.55 -22.23
CA ALA A 17 -13.56 7.17 -22.69
C ALA A 17 -12.27 6.47 -22.21
N ALA A 18 -11.37 7.16 -21.50
CA ALA A 18 -10.10 6.60 -21.02
C ALA A 18 -10.22 5.79 -19.71
N CYS A 19 -11.28 5.00 -19.55
CA CYS A 19 -11.43 4.09 -18.42
C CYS A 19 -10.57 2.83 -18.62
N VAL A 20 -9.49 2.70 -17.84
CA VAL A 20 -8.67 1.49 -17.75
C VAL A 20 -9.13 0.65 -16.55
N THR A 21 -9.48 -0.60 -16.79
CA THR A 21 -9.89 -1.58 -15.77
C THR A 21 -8.68 -2.30 -15.16
N THR A 22 -8.73 -2.62 -13.86
CA THR A 22 -7.61 -3.32 -13.19
C THR A 22 -7.83 -4.84 -13.19
N PRO A 23 -6.77 -5.66 -13.31
CA PRO A 23 -6.92 -7.07 -13.70
C PRO A 23 -7.39 -8.01 -12.57
N ILE A 24 -7.55 -7.52 -11.34
CA ILE A 24 -7.74 -8.39 -10.14
C ILE A 24 -9.09 -8.18 -9.45
N SER A 25 -9.64 -6.95 -9.47
CA SER A 25 -10.94 -6.65 -8.82
C SER A 25 -12.02 -6.21 -9.80
N ASN A 26 -11.69 -6.05 -11.08
CA ASN A 26 -12.54 -5.40 -12.09
C ASN A 26 -12.95 -3.97 -11.72
N LYS A 27 -12.33 -3.35 -10.72
CA LYS A 27 -12.52 -1.93 -10.35
C LYS A 27 -11.36 -1.11 -10.89
N SER A 28 -11.65 -0.16 -11.77
CA SER A 28 -10.70 0.86 -12.19
C SER A 28 -10.40 1.79 -11.01
N ALA A 29 -9.14 1.85 -10.57
CA ALA A 29 -8.69 2.83 -9.59
C ALA A 29 -7.84 3.87 -10.30
N PHE A 30 -8.26 5.13 -10.24
CA PHE A 30 -7.45 6.24 -10.73
C PHE A 30 -6.30 6.48 -9.75
N ILE A 31 -5.06 6.29 -10.22
CA ILE A 31 -3.84 6.52 -9.45
C ILE A 31 -3.00 7.54 -10.21
N MET A 32 -2.85 8.73 -9.65
CA MET A 32 -2.08 9.82 -10.26
C MET A 32 -0.58 9.71 -9.93
N ILE A 33 -0.25 9.01 -8.85
CA ILE A 33 1.12 8.91 -8.34
C ILE A 33 1.87 7.80 -9.08
N PRO A 34 3.02 8.10 -9.71
CA PRO A 34 3.89 7.08 -10.30
C PRO A 34 4.44 6.10 -9.27
N ILE A 35 4.64 4.84 -9.66
CA ILE A 35 5.14 3.78 -8.76
C ILE A 35 6.51 4.10 -8.15
N ARG A 36 7.39 4.78 -8.87
CA ARG A 36 8.68 5.23 -8.30
C ARG A 36 8.46 6.20 -7.14
N GLN A 37 7.53 7.14 -7.30
CA GLN A 37 7.25 8.16 -6.31
C GLN A 37 6.55 7.57 -5.08
N GLU A 38 5.57 6.67 -5.27
CA GLU A 38 4.92 6.01 -4.14
C GLU A 38 5.92 5.20 -3.32
N ILE A 39 6.85 4.47 -3.95
CA ILE A 39 7.88 3.67 -3.27
C ILE A 39 8.77 4.58 -2.43
N ALA A 40 9.22 5.71 -2.98
CA ALA A 40 10.06 6.66 -2.26
C ALA A 40 9.35 7.23 -1.03
N LEU A 41 8.08 7.61 -1.18
CA LEU A 41 7.25 8.13 -0.09
C LEU A 41 6.97 7.07 0.98
N GLY A 42 6.70 5.82 0.56
CA GLY A 42 6.54 4.69 1.47
C GLY A 42 7.79 4.42 2.30
N LYS A 43 8.97 4.43 1.67
CA LYS A 43 10.26 4.27 2.37
C LYS A 43 10.52 5.42 3.35
N GLN A 44 10.25 6.66 2.96
CA GLN A 44 10.42 7.81 3.85
C GLN A 44 9.51 7.71 5.08
N ALA A 45 8.22 7.43 4.87
CA ALA A 45 7.25 7.28 5.96
C ALA A 45 7.62 6.11 6.88
N TYR A 46 8.04 4.97 6.33
CA TYR A 46 8.46 3.82 7.11
C TYR A 46 9.64 4.13 8.02
N ASN A 47 10.67 4.78 7.48
CA ASN A 47 11.84 5.18 8.26
C ASN A 47 11.50 6.21 9.35
N GLN A 48 10.49 7.04 9.14
CA GLN A 48 10.02 7.98 10.17
C GLN A 48 9.32 7.22 11.31
N ILE A 49 8.40 6.33 10.96
CA ILE A 49 7.67 5.50 11.95
C ILE A 49 8.66 4.68 12.78
N LEU A 50 9.64 4.02 12.16
CA LEU A 50 10.62 3.21 12.89
C LEU A 50 11.56 4.01 13.80
N LYS A 51 11.64 5.34 13.65
CA LYS A 51 12.37 6.19 14.61
C LYS A 51 11.53 6.57 15.82
N GLU A 52 10.22 6.64 15.64
CA GLU A 52 9.25 7.04 16.68
C GLU A 52 8.78 5.85 17.51
N GLU A 53 8.75 4.68 16.88
CA GLU A 53 8.28 3.43 17.47
C GLU A 53 9.41 2.65 18.16
N GLU A 54 9.06 1.89 19.21
CA GLU A 54 10.01 1.04 19.93
C GLU A 54 10.13 -0.33 19.24
N ASP A 55 11.36 -0.80 19.01
CA ASP A 55 11.61 -2.16 18.53
C ASP A 55 11.07 -3.19 19.55
N SER A 56 10.55 -4.32 19.08
CA SER A 56 10.04 -5.37 19.97
C SER A 56 11.05 -5.89 20.99
N GLY A 57 12.35 -5.85 20.68
CA GLY A 57 13.41 -6.51 21.43
C GLY A 57 13.36 -8.04 21.38
N ASP A 58 12.30 -8.63 20.83
CA ASP A 58 12.13 -10.07 20.66
C ASP A 58 12.71 -10.51 19.31
N HIS A 59 14.00 -10.83 19.32
CA HIS A 59 14.71 -11.27 18.12
C HIS A 59 14.14 -12.56 17.52
N LYS A 60 13.58 -13.46 18.34
CA LYS A 60 13.04 -14.74 17.86
C LYS A 60 11.74 -14.51 17.08
N THR A 61 10.81 -13.75 17.66
CA THR A 61 9.52 -13.45 17.01
C THR A 61 9.72 -12.53 15.82
N THR A 62 10.66 -11.57 15.90
CA THR A 62 11.03 -10.73 14.76
C THR A 62 11.57 -11.55 13.58
N ALA A 63 12.43 -12.54 13.85
CA ALA A 63 12.93 -13.44 12.82
C ALA A 63 11.80 -14.28 12.19
N LEU A 64 10.86 -14.76 13.00
CA LEU A 64 9.68 -15.50 12.52
C LEU A 64 8.81 -14.64 11.60
N VAL A 65 8.46 -13.42 12.02
CA VAL A 65 7.71 -12.45 11.20
C VAL A 65 8.41 -12.23 9.87
N LYS A 66 9.72 -11.96 9.89
CA LYS A 66 10.51 -11.75 8.67
C LYS A 66 10.51 -12.98 7.76
N GLN A 67 10.68 -14.19 8.31
CA GLN A 67 10.67 -15.43 7.54
C GLN A 67 9.31 -15.68 6.86
N ILE A 68 8.21 -15.52 7.59
CA ILE A 68 6.86 -15.67 7.06
C ILE A 68 6.63 -14.65 5.94
N GLY A 69 6.91 -13.37 6.22
CA GLY A 69 6.71 -12.28 5.27
C GLY A 69 7.48 -12.48 3.96
N LEU A 70 8.76 -12.81 4.04
CA LEU A 70 9.58 -13.05 2.84
C LEU A 70 9.10 -14.26 2.04
N ARG A 71 8.66 -15.34 2.71
CA ARG A 71 8.09 -16.51 2.03
C ARG A 71 6.82 -16.14 1.25
N LEU A 72 5.94 -15.35 1.86
CA LEU A 72 4.70 -14.88 1.22
C LEU A 72 4.99 -13.90 0.08
N ALA A 73 5.88 -12.93 0.30
CA ALA A 73 6.26 -11.95 -0.71
C ALA A 73 6.86 -12.60 -1.96
N LYS A 74 7.68 -13.65 -1.79
CA LYS A 74 8.33 -14.38 -2.89
C LYS A 74 7.34 -15.01 -3.88
N VAL A 75 6.16 -15.43 -3.42
CA VAL A 75 5.12 -16.04 -4.26
C VAL A 75 4.02 -15.05 -4.66
N SER A 76 4.19 -13.77 -4.32
CA SER A 76 3.24 -12.72 -4.63
C SER A 76 3.38 -12.21 -6.07
N ALA A 77 2.47 -11.31 -6.50
CA ALA A 77 2.53 -10.68 -7.82
C ALA A 77 3.64 -9.61 -7.95
N MET A 78 4.28 -9.20 -6.85
CA MET A 78 5.38 -8.23 -6.85
C MET A 78 6.59 -8.75 -6.04
N PRO A 79 7.20 -9.88 -6.46
CA PRO A 79 8.24 -10.54 -5.67
C PRO A 79 9.55 -9.75 -5.62
N ASN A 80 9.77 -8.84 -6.59
CA ASN A 80 11.01 -8.07 -6.74
C ASN A 80 10.98 -6.70 -6.03
N LEU A 81 9.96 -6.39 -5.23
CA LEU A 81 10.02 -5.22 -4.36
C LEU A 81 11.03 -5.46 -3.22
N ASP A 82 11.54 -4.37 -2.68
CA ASP A 82 12.41 -4.36 -1.52
C ASP A 82 11.57 -4.59 -0.25
N TRP A 83 11.09 -5.82 -0.05
CA TRP A 83 10.20 -6.15 1.06
C TRP A 83 10.92 -6.11 2.41
N GLU A 84 10.34 -5.36 3.35
CA GLU A 84 10.80 -5.26 4.73
C GLU A 84 9.64 -5.57 5.69
N PHE A 85 9.94 -6.31 6.75
CA PHE A 85 8.98 -6.71 7.77
C PHE A 85 9.59 -6.44 9.14
N HIS A 86 8.94 -5.60 9.94
CA HIS A 86 9.34 -5.28 11.32
C HIS A 86 8.27 -5.68 12.33
N LEU A 87 8.73 -6.05 13.53
CA LEU A 87 7.88 -6.25 14.70
C LEU A 87 8.11 -5.08 15.66
N ILE A 88 7.06 -4.31 15.91
CA ILE A 88 7.09 -3.11 16.73
C ILE A 88 6.44 -3.40 18.09
N LYS A 89 7.05 -2.92 19.16
CA LYS A 89 6.50 -3.04 20.51
C LYS A 89 5.33 -2.09 20.71
N SER A 90 4.14 -2.65 20.80
CA SER A 90 2.91 -1.90 21.12
C SER A 90 1.80 -2.87 21.52
N GLU A 91 0.91 -2.45 22.40
CA GLU A 91 -0.31 -3.18 22.76
C GLU A 91 -1.39 -3.10 21.67
N GLN A 92 -1.17 -2.30 20.63
CA GLN A 92 -2.12 -2.15 19.53
C GLN A 92 -2.27 -3.47 18.76
N GLN A 93 -3.52 -3.91 18.57
CA GLN A 93 -3.87 -5.09 17.79
C GLN A 93 -3.92 -4.76 16.30
N ASN A 94 -2.77 -4.42 15.71
CA ASN A 94 -2.73 -3.93 14.34
C ASN A 94 -1.46 -4.38 13.58
N ALA A 95 -1.57 -4.35 12.26
CA ALA A 95 -0.47 -4.41 11.31
C ALA A 95 -0.75 -3.42 10.19
N PHE A 96 0.28 -2.98 9.49
CA PHE A 96 0.11 -2.09 8.36
C PHE A 96 1.15 -2.33 7.28
N ALA A 97 0.78 -1.97 6.05
CA ALA A 97 1.70 -1.88 4.93
C ALA A 97 1.74 -0.48 4.32
N LEU A 98 2.96 -0.04 4.01
CA LEU A 98 3.25 1.15 3.24
C LEU A 98 3.71 0.79 1.82
N PRO A 99 3.58 1.73 0.86
CA PRO A 99 4.05 1.50 -0.50
C PRO A 99 5.51 1.05 -0.57
N GLY A 100 5.83 0.22 -1.56
CA GLY A 100 7.18 -0.31 -1.75
C GLY A 100 7.54 -1.50 -0.87
N GLY A 101 6.55 -2.16 -0.26
CA GLY A 101 6.75 -3.43 0.44
C GLY A 101 7.24 -3.28 1.87
N LYS A 102 6.93 -2.16 2.53
CA LYS A 102 7.31 -1.93 3.93
C LYS A 102 6.14 -2.30 4.83
N VAL A 103 6.29 -3.36 5.59
CA VAL A 103 5.23 -3.93 6.43
C VAL A 103 5.68 -3.93 7.88
N ALA A 104 4.79 -3.59 8.79
CA ALA A 104 5.04 -3.68 10.22
C ALA A 104 3.87 -4.34 10.94
N ILE A 105 4.21 -5.08 11.99
CA ILE A 105 3.30 -5.80 12.85
C ILE A 105 3.52 -5.29 14.26
N TYR A 106 2.47 -4.99 15.00
CA TYR A 106 2.58 -4.68 16.43
C TYR A 106 2.49 -5.95 17.28
N THR A 107 3.26 -6.02 18.37
CA THR A 107 3.25 -7.17 19.29
C THR A 107 1.86 -7.50 19.83
N GLY A 108 0.99 -6.50 20.03
CA GLY A 108 -0.39 -6.67 20.46
C GLY A 108 -1.26 -7.45 19.48
N LEU A 109 -0.88 -7.58 18.21
CA LEU A 109 -1.58 -8.42 17.23
C LEU A 109 -1.30 -9.92 17.44
N LEU A 110 -0.15 -10.28 18.01
CA LEU A 110 0.30 -11.69 18.06
C LEU A 110 -0.70 -12.62 18.79
N PRO A 111 -1.31 -12.22 19.93
CA PRO A 111 -2.35 -13.05 20.57
C PRO A 111 -3.61 -13.20 19.73
N VAL A 112 -3.98 -12.19 18.93
CA VAL A 112 -5.14 -12.22 18.03
C VAL A 112 -4.89 -13.16 16.85
N ALA A 113 -3.67 -13.18 16.34
CA ALA A 113 -3.25 -14.08 15.28
C ALA A 113 -3.24 -15.55 15.71
N MET A 114 -3.20 -15.84 17.02
CA MET A 114 -3.18 -17.16 17.67
C MET A 114 -1.98 -18.06 17.34
N ASN A 115 -1.60 -18.18 16.07
CA ASN A 115 -0.53 -19.04 15.57
C ASN A 115 0.06 -18.50 14.26
N GLU A 116 1.06 -19.21 13.71
CA GLU A 116 1.73 -18.84 12.46
C GLU A 116 0.75 -18.70 11.28
N ALA A 117 -0.27 -19.56 11.17
CA ALA A 117 -1.23 -19.51 10.07
C ALA A 117 -2.11 -18.25 10.14
N GLY A 118 -2.57 -17.88 11.33
CA GLY A 118 -3.31 -16.63 11.52
C GLY A 118 -2.44 -15.40 11.26
N LEU A 119 -1.19 -15.42 11.71
CA LEU A 119 -0.23 -14.35 11.41
C LEU A 119 0.02 -14.24 9.90
N ALA A 120 0.23 -15.36 9.22
CA ALA A 120 0.41 -15.41 7.77
C ALA A 120 -0.82 -14.90 7.01
N ALA A 121 -2.04 -15.14 7.51
CA ALA A 121 -3.26 -14.60 6.92
C ALA A 121 -3.30 -13.07 6.98
N VAL A 122 -2.98 -12.47 8.15
CA VAL A 122 -2.92 -11.01 8.30
C VAL A 122 -1.79 -10.43 7.45
N MET A 123 -0.60 -11.03 7.47
CA MET A 123 0.52 -10.55 6.65
C MET A 123 0.22 -10.65 5.15
N SER A 124 -0.51 -11.69 4.71
CA SER A 124 -0.95 -11.81 3.31
C SER A 124 -1.92 -10.71 2.93
N HIS A 125 -2.82 -10.30 3.85
CA HIS A 125 -3.71 -9.16 3.65
C HIS A 125 -2.92 -7.85 3.44
N GLU A 126 -1.93 -7.60 4.29
CA GLU A 126 -1.07 -6.43 4.18
C GLU A 126 -0.23 -6.41 2.90
N ILE A 127 0.32 -7.57 2.50
CA ILE A 127 1.02 -7.73 1.21
C ILE A 127 0.06 -7.42 0.04
N ALA A 128 -1.19 -7.88 0.10
CA ALA A 128 -2.18 -7.61 -0.93
C ALA A 128 -2.50 -6.10 -1.05
N HIS A 129 -2.48 -5.35 0.06
CA HIS A 129 -2.63 -3.89 0.02
C HIS A 129 -1.52 -3.18 -0.76
N VAL A 130 -0.27 -3.65 -0.63
CA VAL A 130 0.87 -3.12 -1.40
C VAL A 130 0.68 -3.43 -2.88
N ILE A 131 0.38 -4.69 -3.22
CA ILE A 131 0.21 -5.15 -4.61
C ILE A 131 -0.93 -4.40 -5.31
N ALA A 132 -2.05 -4.20 -4.60
CA ALA A 132 -3.19 -3.44 -5.10
C ALA A 132 -2.95 -1.92 -5.14
N ARG A 133 -1.77 -1.46 -4.69
CA ARG A 133 -1.38 -0.05 -4.59
C ARG A 133 -2.40 0.79 -3.82
N HIS A 134 -3.05 0.22 -2.79
CA HIS A 134 -4.07 0.92 -2.00
C HIS A 134 -3.53 2.19 -1.33
N GLY A 135 -2.25 2.18 -0.90
CA GLY A 135 -1.60 3.39 -0.38
C GLY A 135 -1.62 4.54 -1.38
N ALA A 136 -1.25 4.29 -2.64
CA ALA A 136 -1.24 5.31 -3.68
C ALA A 136 -2.64 5.73 -4.14
N GLN A 137 -3.63 4.83 -4.08
CA GLN A 137 -5.02 5.19 -4.26
C GLN A 137 -5.48 6.17 -3.18
N ARG A 138 -5.16 5.91 -1.90
CA ARG A 138 -5.48 6.82 -0.79
C ARG A 138 -4.81 8.20 -0.97
N MET A 139 -3.54 8.21 -1.32
CA MET A 139 -2.82 9.46 -1.59
C MET A 139 -3.39 10.23 -2.78
N THR A 140 -3.77 9.52 -3.86
CA THR A 140 -4.41 10.14 -5.04
C THR A 140 -5.74 10.78 -4.65
N ARG A 141 -6.57 10.11 -3.85
CA ARG A 141 -7.82 10.69 -3.33
C ARG A 141 -7.56 11.94 -2.52
N GLN A 142 -6.54 11.94 -1.66
CA GLN A 142 -6.19 13.12 -0.88
C GLN A 142 -5.78 14.29 -1.76
N LEU A 143 -4.94 14.08 -2.77
CA LEU A 143 -4.54 15.12 -3.72
C LEU A 143 -5.73 15.75 -4.44
N ILE A 144 -6.68 14.92 -4.88
CA ILE A 144 -7.91 15.39 -5.53
C ILE A 144 -8.75 16.24 -4.58
N LEU A 145 -8.95 15.78 -3.34
CA LEU A 145 -9.70 16.54 -2.34
C LEU A 145 -9.04 17.88 -2.02
N THR A 146 -7.71 17.90 -1.86
CA THR A 146 -6.97 19.15 -1.61
C THR A 146 -7.03 20.09 -2.81
N ALA A 147 -6.90 19.57 -4.04
CA ALA A 147 -7.05 20.40 -5.25
C ALA A 147 -8.47 20.99 -5.36
N GLY A 148 -9.50 20.22 -5.02
CA GLY A 148 -10.89 20.69 -5.02
C GLY A 148 -11.20 21.74 -3.95
N LEU A 149 -10.51 21.72 -2.82
CA LEU A 149 -10.62 22.76 -1.78
C LEU A 149 -9.91 24.07 -2.15
N MET A 150 -8.95 24.01 -3.08
CA MET A 150 -8.19 25.17 -3.56
C MET A 150 -8.76 25.79 -4.84
N ALA A 151 -9.81 25.21 -5.42
CA ALA A 151 -10.51 25.67 -6.62
C ALA A 151 -11.78 26.42 -6.26
#